data_AF-A0A923RSV0-F1
#
_entry.id   AF-A0A923RSV0-F1
#
_cell.length_a   1.000
_cell.length_b   1.000
_cell.length_c   1.000
_cell.angle_alpha   90.00
_cell.angle_beta   90.00
_cell.angle_gamma   90.00
#
_symmetry.space_group_name_H-M   'P 1'
#
loop_
_entity.id
_entity.type
_entity.pdbx_description
1 polymer ?
#
loop_
_entity_poly.entity_id
_entity_poly.type
_entity_poly.pdbx_seq_one_letter_code
_entity_poly.pdbx_strand_id
1 'polypeptide(L)' 'MNKTYSMSIRVSGEELEKLKKAARLEAYASYSEFVRRTALIESNRIIQKEENRDK' A
#
# COMPACT_ATOMS: atom_id res chain seq x y z
N MET A 1 14.87 -19.63 -1.46
CA MET A 1 15.49 -18.41 -0.87
C MET A 1 14.51 -17.27 -1.08
N ASN A 2 13.78 -16.88 -0.03
CA ASN A 2 12.78 -15.81 -0.16
C ASN A 2 13.53 -14.47 -0.19
N LYS A 3 13.81 -13.99 -1.40
CA LYS A 3 14.45 -12.68 -1.57
C LYS A 3 13.49 -11.61 -1.09
N THR A 4 13.88 -10.89 -0.06
CA THR A 4 13.18 -9.68 0.38
C THR A 4 13.79 -8.49 -0.34
N TYR A 5 12.93 -7.62 -0.87
CA TYR A 5 13.33 -6.39 -1.54
C TYR A 5 12.85 -5.19 -0.71
N SER A 6 13.73 -4.21 -0.53
CA SER A 6 13.39 -2.94 0.11
C SER A 6 12.79 -1.99 -0.91
N MET A 7 11.72 -1.28 -0.52
CA MET A 7 11.09 -0.24 -1.33
C MET A 7 11.12 1.08 -0.57
N SER A 8 11.73 2.10 -1.17
CA SER A 8 11.79 3.46 -0.62
C SER A 8 10.85 4.36 -1.40
N ILE A 9 10.01 5.11 -0.71
CA ILE A 9 9.12 6.10 -1.31
C ILE A 9 9.47 7.49 -0.77
N ARG A 10 9.40 8.50 -1.63
CA ARG A 10 9.52 9.90 -1.24
C ARG A 10 8.13 10.47 -1.09
N VAL A 11 7.86 11.10 0.05
CA VAL A 11 6.58 11.74 0.36
C VAL A 11 6.84 13.11 0.97
N SER A 12 5.93 14.04 0.76
CA SER A 12 5.88 15.30 1.50
C SER A 12 5.45 15.07 2.96
N GLY A 13 5.65 16.07 3.81
CA GLY A 13 5.19 16.01 5.20
C GLY A 13 3.67 15.86 5.33
N GLU A 14 2.91 16.52 4.44
CA GLU A 14 1.44 16.44 4.43
C GLU A 14 0.96 15.03 4.06
N GLU A 15 1.56 14.40 3.05
CA GLU A 15 1.25 13.02 2.67
C GLU A 15 1.57 12.04 3.80
N LEU A 16 2.72 12.21 4.47
CA LEU A 16 3.09 11.37 5.60
C LEU A 16 2.07 11.46 6.75
N GLU A 17 1.58 12.66 7.08
CA GLU A 17 0.56 12.81 8.12
C GLU A 17 -0.79 12.20 7.72
N LYS A 18 -1.18 12.28 6.45
CA LYS A 18 -2.36 11.57 5.94
C LYS A 18 -2.22 10.06 6.09
N LEU A 19 -1.06 9.49 5.73
CA LEU A 19 -0.78 8.06 5.89
C LEU A 19 -0.80 7.62 7.36
N LYS A 20 -0.21 8.40 8.26
CA LYS A 20 -0.27 8.13 9.71
C LYS A 20 -1.69 8.18 10.25
N LYS A 21 -2.48 9.18 9.85
CA LYS A 21 -3.88 9.31 10.27
C LYS A 21 -4.71 8.13 9.79
N ALA A 22 -4.59 7.75 8.52
CA ALA A 22 -5.28 6.60 7.95
C ALA A 22 -4.89 5.28 8.65
N ALA A 23 -3.59 5.07 8.88
CA ALA A 23 -3.10 3.90 9.60
C ALA A 23 -3.69 3.77 11.01
N ARG A 24 -3.85 4.88 11.74
CA ARG A 24 -4.50 4.90 13.06
C ARG A 24 -5.99 4.58 12.98
N LEU A 25 -6.70 5.12 12.00
CA LEU A 25 -8.14 4.90 11.83
C LEU A 25 -8.45 3.43 11.51
N GLU A 26 -7.63 2.81 10.69
CA GLU A 26 -7.73 1.40 10.31
C GLU A 26 -7.01 0.45 11.29
N ALA A 27 -6.58 0.96 12.46
CA ALA A 27 -5.91 0.20 13.53
C ALA A 27 -4.68 -0.62 13.09
N TYR A 28 -3.91 -0.12 12.12
CA TYR A 28 -2.62 -0.71 11.74
C TYR A 28 -1.53 -0.44 12.78
N ALA A 29 -0.58 -1.36 12.92
CA ALA A 29 0.52 -1.21 13.87
C ALA A 29 1.50 -0.09 13.47
N SER A 30 1.60 0.23 12.18
CA SER A 30 2.43 1.33 11.67
C SER A 30 1.93 1.88 10.33
N TYR A 31 2.31 3.12 10.01
CA TYR A 31 2.03 3.69 8.69
C TYR A 31 2.75 2.92 7.57
N SER A 32 3.92 2.33 7.83
CA SER A 32 4.63 1.50 6.84
C SER A 32 3.87 0.20 6.54
N GLU A 33 3.27 -0.42 7.56
CA GLU A 33 2.39 -1.59 7.35
C GLU A 33 1.17 -1.19 6.52
N PHE A 34 0.52 -0.09 6.88
CA PHE A 34 -0.62 0.46 6.15
C PHE A 34 -0.29 0.67 4.66
N VAL A 35 0.81 1.35 4.35
CA VAL A 35 1.25 1.59 2.97
C VAL A 35 1.46 0.27 2.22
N ARG A 36 2.16 -0.69 2.82
CA ARG A 36 2.43 -1.99 2.19
C ARG A 36 1.14 -2.75 1.88
N ARG A 37 0.22 -2.84 2.84
CA ARG A 37 -1.03 -3.59 2.65
C ARG A 37 -1.92 -2.94 1.60
N THR A 38 -2.09 -1.63 1.68
CA THR A 38 -2.91 -0.86 0.73
C THR A 38 -2.37 -0.98 -0.68
N ALA A 39 -1.04 -0.88 -0.87
CA ALA A 39 -0.42 -1.04 -2.18
C ALA A 39 -0.67 -2.44 -2.78
N LEU A 40 -0.63 -3.50 -1.96
CA LEU A 40 -0.91 -4.86 -2.40
C LEU A 40 -2.39 -5.06 -2.77
N ILE A 41 -3.31 -4.53 -1.95
CA ILE A 41 -4.76 -4.61 -2.22
C ILE A 41 -5.09 -3.92 -3.55
N GLU A 42 -4.58 -2.71 -3.75
CA GLU A 42 -4.83 -1.94 -4.97
C GLU A 42 -4.20 -2.60 -6.20
N SER A 43 -2.98 -3.14 -6.06
CA SER A 43 -2.32 -3.88 -7.13
C SER A 43 -3.13 -5.09 -7.57
N ASN A 44 -3.63 -5.89 -6.61
CA ASN A 44 -4.50 -7.02 -6.89
C ASN A 44 -5.80 -6.60 -7.57
N ARG A 45 -6.42 -5.50 -7.12
CA ARG A 45 -7.64 -4.96 -7.73
C ARG A 45 -7.42 -4.58 -9.20
N ILE A 46 -6.29 -3.94 -9.53
CA ILE A 46 -5.95 -3.55 -10.90
C ILE A 46 -5.70 -4.78 -11.76
N ILE A 47 -4.91 -5.75 -11.29
CA ILE A 47 -4.62 -6.99 -12.03
C ILE A 47 -5.92 -7.74 -12.35
N GLN A 48 -6.77 -7.96 -11.33
CA GLN A 48 -8.06 -8.62 -11.52
C GLN A 48 -9.00 -7.87 -12.47
N LYS A 49 -8.96 -6.54 -12.44
CA LYS A 49 -9.78 -5.72 -13.34
C LYS A 49 -9.35 -5.91 -14.80
N GLU A 50 -8.05 -5.91 -15.10
CA GLU A 50 -7.57 -6.10 -16.46
C GLU A 50 -7.75 -7.56 -16.92
N GLU A 51 -7.49 -8.56 -16.08
CA GLU A 51 -7.74 -9.98 -16.40
C GLU A 51 -9.22 -10.29 -16.74
N ASN A 52 -10.15 -9.53 -16.16
CA ASN A 52 -11.58 -9.66 -16.45
C ASN A 52 -12.05 -8.79 -17.62
N ARG A 53 -11.22 -7.86 -18.10
CA ARG A 53 -11.53 -7.01 -19.26
C ARG A 53 -11.25 -7.73 -20.58
N ASP A 54 -10.29 -8.64 -20.57
CA ASP A 54 -9.88 -9.45 -21.72
C ASP A 54 -10.64 -10.80 -21.83
N LYS A 55 -11.68 -11.01 -21.00
CA LYS A 55 -12.60 -12.16 -21.04
C LYS A 55 -13.96 -11.75 -21.59
#